data_AF-A0A1I5QI16-F1
#
_entry.id   AF-A0A1I5QI16-F1
#
_cell.length_a   1.000
_cell.length_b   1.000
_cell.length_c   1.000
_cell.angle_alpha   90.00
_cell.angle_beta   90.00
_cell.angle_gamma   90.00
#
_symmetry.space_group_name_H-M   'P 1'
#
loop_
_entity.id
_entity.type
_entity.pdbx_description
1 polymer ?
#
loop_
_entity_poly.entity_id
_entity_poly.type
_entity_poly.pdbx_seq_one_letter_code
_entity_poly.pdbx_strand_id
1 'polypeptide(L)'
;MKRITIIMLFASTLLAELPVPDQIQADFHQTVVNSENNQTLNYTGSVFMKFPNEAKWIYKQPIEKIICLMQNRAWVIEPELEQATLFQLDKAVPVLKILKKAQQIDTHKYKALYEGIEYIIITDSKDQIKQIKYIDDLGNSVLLTFEKIKTKLIDPSFLKCTIPEDYDIIDGRY
;
A
#
# COMPACT_ATOMS: atom_id res chain seq x y z
N MET A 1 60.57 12.42 5.74
CA MET A 1 59.21 13.00 5.68
C MET A 1 58.21 11.85 5.78
N LYS A 2 57.59 11.64 6.95
CA LYS A 2 56.62 10.55 7.15
C LYS A 2 55.26 10.98 6.57
N ARG A 3 54.81 10.29 5.52
CA ARG A 3 53.46 10.48 4.96
C ARG A 3 52.47 9.72 5.84
N ILE A 4 51.55 10.44 6.47
CA ILE A 4 50.44 9.87 7.23
C ILE A 4 49.28 9.72 6.25
N THR A 5 48.89 8.48 5.95
CA THR A 5 47.72 8.19 5.14
C THR A 5 46.51 8.10 6.08
N ILE A 6 45.59 9.06 5.98
CA ILE A 6 44.33 9.04 6.71
C ILE A 6 43.34 8.18 5.92
N ILE A 7 42.99 7.03 6.47
CA ILE A 7 41.91 6.17 5.94
C ILE A 7 40.61 6.65 6.59
N MET A 8 39.79 7.36 5.82
CA MET A 8 38.47 7.82 6.27
C MET A 8 37.47 6.66 6.13
N LEU A 9 37.17 6.00 7.25
CA LEU A 9 36.17 4.92 7.32
C LEU A 9 34.77 5.56 7.27
N PHE A 10 34.13 5.56 6.10
CA PHE A 10 32.70 5.90 6.01
C PHE A 10 31.89 4.75 6.60
N ALA A 11 31.47 4.87 7.86
CA ALA A 11 30.51 3.96 8.46
C ALA A 11 29.12 4.27 7.89
N SER A 12 28.72 3.56 6.82
CA SER A 12 27.34 3.59 6.33
C SER A 12 26.47 2.85 7.35
N THR A 13 25.65 3.57 8.11
CA THR A 13 24.60 2.94 8.92
C THR A 13 23.59 2.32 7.95
N LEU A 14 23.58 1.00 7.85
CA LEU A 14 22.50 0.28 7.18
C LEU A 14 21.22 0.51 7.98
N LEU A 15 20.29 1.27 7.43
CA LEU A 15 18.94 1.36 7.97
C LEU A 15 18.25 0.01 7.73
N ALA A 16 17.60 -0.52 8.77
CA ALA A 16 16.87 -1.77 8.65
C ALA A 16 15.66 -1.58 7.72
N GLU A 17 15.41 -2.54 6.84
CA GLU A 17 14.19 -2.59 6.03
C GLU A 17 13.01 -3.04 6.89
N LEU A 18 11.79 -2.65 6.50
CA LEU A 18 10.57 -3.18 7.11
C LEU A 18 10.50 -4.70 6.86
N PRO A 19 10.41 -5.55 7.90
CA PRO A 19 10.20 -6.97 7.72
C PRO A 19 8.76 -7.23 7.24
N VAL A 20 8.62 -7.44 5.94
CA VAL A 20 7.32 -7.69 5.32
C VAL A 20 7.12 -9.20 5.13
N PRO A 21 6.04 -9.81 5.67
CA PRO A 21 5.75 -11.22 5.44
C PRO A 21 5.32 -11.48 3.99
N ASP A 22 5.49 -12.70 3.50
CA ASP A 22 5.15 -13.07 2.11
C ASP A 22 3.67 -12.82 1.77
N GLN A 23 2.78 -12.97 2.75
CA GLN A 23 1.35 -12.85 2.59
C GLN A 23 0.72 -12.14 3.78
N ILE A 24 -0.27 -11.30 3.50
CA ILE A 24 -1.05 -10.58 4.51
C ILE A 24 -2.53 -10.63 4.13
N GLN A 25 -3.37 -10.99 5.09
CA GLN A 25 -4.80 -10.74 5.07
C GLN A 25 -5.13 -9.83 6.25
N ALA A 26 -5.90 -8.76 6.01
CA ALA A 26 -6.34 -7.86 7.06
C ALA A 26 -7.68 -7.21 6.73
N ASP A 27 -8.39 -6.77 7.75
CA ASP A 27 -9.39 -5.71 7.60
C ASP A 27 -8.68 -4.36 7.63
N PHE A 28 -9.20 -3.36 6.92
CA PHE A 28 -8.67 -2.01 6.96
C PHE A 28 -9.76 -0.97 7.25
N HIS A 29 -9.33 0.10 7.91
CA HIS A 29 -10.06 1.35 8.02
C HIS A 29 -9.18 2.47 7.46
N GLN A 30 -9.71 3.24 6.52
CA GLN A 30 -9.03 4.37 5.91
C GLN A 30 -9.79 5.65 6.23
N THR A 31 -9.08 6.65 6.74
CA THR A 31 -9.60 7.99 6.94
C THR A 31 -8.87 8.93 5.99
N VAL A 32 -9.62 9.72 5.24
CA VAL A 32 -9.12 10.77 4.35
C VAL A 32 -9.67 12.10 4.82
N VAL A 33 -8.80 13.02 5.21
CA VAL A 33 -9.16 14.38 5.60
C VAL A 33 -8.80 15.32 4.45
N ASN A 34 -9.82 15.95 3.87
CA ASN A 34 -9.66 16.86 2.75
C ASN A 34 -8.93 18.14 3.20
N SER A 35 -7.93 18.55 2.43
CA SER A 35 -7.06 19.69 2.74
C SER A 35 -7.76 21.05 2.66
N GLU A 36 -8.77 21.19 1.80
CA GLU A 36 -9.44 22.45 1.51
C GLU A 36 -10.59 22.74 2.48
N ASN A 37 -11.35 21.72 2.86
CA ASN A 37 -12.60 21.90 3.61
C ASN A 37 -12.67 21.10 4.93
N ASN A 38 -11.61 20.36 5.29
CA ASN A 38 -11.53 19.50 6.47
C ASN A 38 -12.61 18.41 6.57
N GLN A 39 -13.33 18.11 5.48
CA GLN A 39 -14.27 17.00 5.46
C GLN A 39 -13.51 15.68 5.59
N THR A 40 -14.09 14.77 6.35
CA THR A 40 -13.50 13.46 6.63
C THR A 40 -14.31 12.38 5.93
N LEU A 41 -13.65 11.62 5.04
CA LEU A 41 -14.19 10.43 4.42
C LEU A 41 -13.59 9.20 5.08
N ASN A 42 -14.45 8.23 5.40
CA ASN A 42 -14.05 6.98 6.03
C ASN A 42 -14.39 5.81 5.12
N TYR A 43 -13.42 4.95 4.90
CA TYR A 43 -13.58 3.72 4.14
C TYR A 43 -13.27 2.52 5.01
N THR A 44 -14.01 1.44 4.79
CA THR A 44 -13.75 0.15 5.44
C THR A 44 -13.70 -0.94 4.39
N GLY A 45 -12.97 -2.00 4.71
CA GLY A 45 -12.85 -3.11 3.78
C GLY A 45 -11.91 -4.19 4.26
N SER A 46 -11.54 -5.06 3.34
CA SER A 46 -10.58 -6.12 3.57
C SER A 46 -9.52 -6.10 2.47
N VAL A 47 -8.29 -6.46 2.82
CA VAL A 47 -7.16 -6.54 1.92
C VAL A 47 -6.51 -7.91 1.99
N PHE A 48 -6.11 -8.41 0.82
CA PHE A 48 -5.29 -9.60 0.65
C PHE A 48 -4.07 -9.19 -0.15
N MET A 49 -2.88 -9.53 0.35
CA MET A 49 -1.61 -9.18 -0.28
C MET A 49 -0.73 -10.42 -0.34
N LYS A 50 -0.08 -10.60 -1.48
CA LYS A 50 0.99 -11.56 -1.69
C LYS A 50 2.14 -10.82 -2.35
N PHE A 51 3.21 -10.67 -1.59
CA PHE A 51 4.36 -9.89 -2.00
C PHE A 51 5.13 -10.60 -3.13
N PRO A 52 5.73 -9.84 -4.06
CA PRO A 52 5.82 -8.39 -4.07
C PRO A 52 4.73 -7.66 -4.88
N ASN A 53 3.81 -8.35 -5.54
CA ASN A 53 3.10 -7.77 -6.68
C ASN A 53 1.64 -8.21 -6.89
N GLU A 54 1.06 -8.96 -5.96
CA GLU A 54 -0.34 -9.37 -6.02
C GLU A 54 -1.09 -8.80 -4.82
N ALA A 55 -2.21 -8.14 -5.07
CA ALA A 55 -3.08 -7.66 -4.00
C ALA A 55 -4.53 -7.59 -4.46
N LYS A 56 -5.46 -7.72 -3.52
CA LYS A 56 -6.87 -7.46 -3.71
C LYS A 56 -7.38 -6.61 -2.56
N TRP A 57 -7.76 -5.38 -2.85
CA TRP A 57 -8.46 -4.48 -1.95
C TRP A 57 -9.96 -4.57 -2.22
N ILE A 58 -10.74 -4.83 -1.19
CA ILE A 58 -12.21 -4.88 -1.26
C ILE A 58 -12.72 -3.77 -0.35
N TYR A 59 -13.15 -2.66 -0.94
CA TYR A 59 -13.85 -1.59 -0.23
C TYR A 59 -15.31 -2.00 -0.05
N LYS A 60 -15.80 -1.90 1.18
CA LYS A 60 -17.19 -2.22 1.57
C LYS A 60 -18.00 -0.98 1.89
N GLN A 61 -17.34 0.09 2.35
CA GLN A 61 -17.98 1.36 2.67
C GLN A 61 -17.10 2.53 2.24
N PRO A 62 -17.69 3.69 1.89
CA PRO A 62 -19.13 3.93 1.77
C PRO A 62 -19.74 3.36 0.48
N ILE A 63 -18.91 3.11 -0.53
CA ILE A 63 -19.29 2.59 -1.85
C ILE A 63 -18.43 1.35 -2.10
N GLU A 64 -19.05 0.29 -2.63
CA GLU A 64 -18.35 -0.93 -2.97
C GLU A 64 -17.43 -0.72 -4.18
N LYS A 65 -16.17 -1.13 -4.04
CA LYS A 65 -15.24 -1.23 -5.16
C LYS A 65 -14.14 -2.24 -4.86
N ILE A 66 -13.63 -2.87 -5.90
CA ILE A 66 -12.56 -3.86 -5.79
C ILE A 66 -11.36 -3.38 -6.60
N ILE A 67 -10.19 -3.34 -5.97
CA ILE A 67 -8.93 -3.02 -6.63
C ILE A 67 -8.06 -4.28 -6.63
N CYS A 68 -7.68 -4.74 -7.81
CA CYS A 68 -6.89 -5.96 -7.99
C CYS A 68 -5.56 -5.63 -8.65
N LEU A 69 -4.49 -5.80 -7.90
CA LEU A 69 -3.12 -5.62 -8.35
C LEU A 69 -2.58 -6.96 -8.86
N MET A 70 -2.13 -6.98 -10.11
CA MET A 70 -1.60 -8.17 -10.77
C MET A 70 -0.32 -7.81 -11.53
N GLN A 71 0.83 -8.02 -10.90
CA GLN A 71 2.16 -7.76 -11.47
C GLN A 71 2.37 -6.31 -11.93
N ASN A 72 1.99 -5.99 -13.17
CA ASN A 72 2.18 -4.72 -13.86
C ASN A 72 0.85 -4.03 -14.24
N ARG A 73 -0.29 -4.57 -13.79
CA ARG A 73 -1.62 -4.05 -14.08
C ARG A 73 -2.48 -3.97 -12.82
N ALA A 74 -3.44 -3.07 -12.83
CA ALA A 74 -4.47 -2.97 -11.80
C ALA A 74 -5.86 -2.95 -12.44
N TRP A 75 -6.78 -3.75 -11.92
CA TRP A 75 -8.20 -3.62 -12.21
C TRP A 75 -8.87 -2.83 -11.09
N VAL A 76 -9.69 -1.85 -11.45
CA VAL A 76 -10.63 -1.19 -10.55
C VAL A 76 -12.02 -1.59 -11.01
N ILE A 77 -12.76 -2.31 -10.17
CA ILE A 77 -14.11 -2.81 -10.43
C ILE A 77 -15.06 -2.03 -9.55
N GLU A 78 -16.05 -1.40 -10.14
CA GLU A 78 -17.02 -0.52 -9.49
C GLU A 78 -18.42 -1.09 -9.72
N PRO A 79 -18.91 -1.98 -8.84
CA PRO A 79 -20.17 -2.68 -9.04
C PRO A 79 -21.40 -1.79 -9.23
N GLU A 80 -21.46 -0.65 -8.54
CA GLU A 80 -22.57 0.31 -8.67
C GLU A 80 -22.62 0.99 -10.04
N LEU A 81 -21.50 1.01 -10.76
CA LEU A 81 -21.40 1.56 -12.11
C LEU A 81 -21.44 0.46 -13.18
N GLU A 82 -21.53 -0.82 -12.79
CA GLU A 82 -21.40 -1.96 -13.68
C GLU A 82 -20.15 -1.83 -14.58
N GLN A 83 -19.03 -1.41 -13.99
CA GLN A 83 -17.84 -1.00 -14.74
C GLN A 83 -16.56 -1.64 -14.18
N ALA A 84 -15.62 -1.97 -15.07
CA ALA A 84 -14.26 -2.35 -14.71
C ALA A 84 -13.24 -1.60 -15.56
N THR A 85 -12.31 -0.91 -14.90
CA THR A 85 -11.24 -0.14 -15.56
C THR A 85 -9.88 -0.83 -15.38
N LEU A 86 -9.14 -0.99 -16.48
CA LEU A 86 -7.78 -1.53 -16.49
C LEU A 86 -6.72 -0.41 -16.50
N PHE A 87 -5.80 -0.43 -15.55
CA PHE A 87 -4.67 0.50 -15.43
C PHE A 87 -3.31 -0.22 -15.56
N GLN A 88 -2.28 0.51 -15.98
CA GLN A 88 -0.88 0.11 -15.79
C GLN A 88 -0.35 0.54 -14.42
N LEU A 89 0.56 -0.24 -13.83
CA LEU A 89 1.03 -0.06 -12.45
C LEU A 89 2.00 1.11 -12.24
N ASP A 90 2.53 1.68 -13.31
CA ASP A 90 3.20 2.99 -13.26
C ASP A 90 2.21 4.08 -12.84
N LYS A 91 0.92 3.91 -13.14
CA LYS A 91 -0.17 4.82 -12.75
C LYS A 91 -0.92 4.40 -11.47
N ALA A 92 -0.66 3.21 -10.93
CA ALA A 92 -1.33 2.73 -9.71
C ALA A 92 -0.34 2.65 -8.55
N VAL A 93 -0.63 3.35 -7.44
CA VAL A 93 0.19 3.34 -6.22
C VAL A 93 0.12 1.95 -5.57
N PRO A 94 1.19 1.12 -5.64
CA PRO A 94 1.14 -0.21 -5.07
C PRO A 94 1.75 -0.12 -3.67
N VAL A 95 0.88 -0.14 -2.65
CA VAL A 95 1.27 -0.23 -1.23
C VAL A 95 2.39 -1.26 -1.02
N LEU A 96 2.40 -2.36 -1.79
CA LEU A 96 3.46 -3.38 -1.74
C LEU A 96 4.87 -2.83 -2.04
N LYS A 97 5.02 -1.94 -3.04
CA LYS A 97 6.32 -1.31 -3.36
C LYS A 97 6.75 -0.36 -2.24
N ILE A 98 5.81 0.39 -1.68
CA ILE A 98 6.05 1.33 -0.57
C ILE A 98 6.58 0.55 0.64
N LEU A 99 5.88 -0.52 1.04
CA LEU A 99 6.26 -1.36 2.16
C LEU A 99 7.65 -2.00 1.96
N LYS A 100 7.95 -2.46 0.74
CA LYS A 100 9.26 -3.06 0.42
C LYS A 100 10.42 -2.04 0.45
N LYS A 101 10.15 -0.76 0.17
CA LYS A 101 11.15 0.31 0.19
C LYS A 101 11.27 1.01 1.54
N ALA A 102 10.44 0.64 2.52
CA ALA A 102 10.38 1.32 3.80
C ALA A 102 11.63 1.03 4.64
N GLN A 103 12.27 2.10 5.09
CA GLN A 103 13.46 2.06 5.94
C GLN A 103 13.11 2.51 7.35
N GLN A 104 13.67 1.83 8.34
CA GLN A 104 13.42 2.14 9.75
C GLN A 104 14.00 3.53 10.09
N ILE A 105 13.20 4.34 10.78
CA ILE A 105 13.60 5.67 11.26
C ILE A 105 13.47 5.80 12.78
N ASP A 106 12.71 4.91 13.42
CA ASP A 106 12.59 4.78 14.88
C ASP A 106 12.10 3.36 15.21
N THR A 107 12.01 3.02 16.49
CA THR A 107 11.43 1.76 16.98
C THR A 107 9.99 1.62 16.47
N HIS A 108 9.73 0.56 15.70
CA HIS A 108 8.43 0.26 15.08
C HIS A 108 7.89 1.37 14.16
N LYS A 109 8.78 2.22 13.62
CA LYS A 109 8.44 3.31 12.71
C LYS A 109 9.37 3.31 11.51
N TYR A 110 8.78 3.28 10.34
CA TYR A 110 9.47 3.22 9.07
C TYR A 110 9.01 4.34 8.15
N LYS A 111 9.86 4.69 7.20
CA LYS A 111 9.62 5.72 6.21
C LYS A 111 9.94 5.21 4.82
N ALA A 112 9.07 5.50 3.87
CA ALA A 112 9.32 5.26 2.44
C ALA A 112 9.05 6.55 1.65
N LEU A 113 9.81 6.74 0.57
CA LEU A 113 9.55 7.78 -0.43
C LEU A 113 9.17 7.08 -1.74
N TYR A 114 8.00 7.40 -2.28
CA TYR A 114 7.53 6.86 -3.54
C TYR A 114 6.83 7.97 -4.34
N GLU A 115 7.30 8.22 -5.57
CA GLU A 115 6.75 9.27 -6.45
C GLU A 115 6.64 10.65 -5.77
N GLY A 116 7.62 11.01 -4.93
CA GLY A 116 7.62 12.29 -4.21
C GLY A 116 6.75 12.32 -2.95
N ILE A 117 5.93 11.30 -2.70
CA ILE A 117 5.11 11.18 -1.49
C ILE A 117 5.89 10.44 -0.39
N GLU A 118 5.89 11.04 0.80
CA GLU A 118 6.43 10.44 2.02
C GLU A 118 5.36 9.61 2.75
N TYR A 119 5.70 8.35 3.02
CA TYR A 119 4.87 7.42 3.76
C TYR A 119 5.51 7.11 5.11
N ILE A 120 4.73 7.23 6.18
CA ILE A 120 5.11 6.75 7.51
C ILE A 120 4.35 5.46 7.81
N ILE A 121 5.09 4.40 8.07
CA ILE A 121 4.55 3.08 8.41
C ILE A 121 4.83 2.81 9.89
N ILE A 122 3.79 2.42 10.62
CA ILE A 122 3.88 2.05 12.04
C ILE A 122 3.61 0.56 12.17
N THR A 123 4.45 -0.15 12.92
CA THR A 123 4.26 -1.56 13.26
C THR A 123 3.91 -1.74 14.73
N ASP A 124 3.46 -2.93 15.11
CA ASP A 124 3.41 -3.35 16.51
C ASP A 124 4.75 -3.93 16.99
N SER A 125 4.79 -4.40 18.24
CA SER A 125 5.98 -5.01 18.84
C SER A 125 6.38 -6.37 18.26
N LYS A 126 5.57 -6.92 17.35
CA LYS A 126 5.86 -8.13 16.57
C LYS A 126 6.16 -7.79 15.10
N ASP A 127 6.44 -6.52 14.83
CA ASP A 127 6.69 -5.95 13.52
C ASP A 127 5.54 -6.14 12.50
N GLN A 128 4.30 -6.36 12.98
CA GLN A 128 3.14 -6.39 12.10
C GLN A 128 2.70 -4.97 11.76
N ILE A 129 2.44 -4.70 10.48
CA ILE A 129 2.02 -3.38 9.99
C ILE A 129 0.67 -3.00 10.60
N LYS A 130 0.63 -1.89 11.34
CA LYS A 130 -0.59 -1.38 11.97
C LYS A 130 -1.15 -0.17 11.25
N GLN A 131 -0.31 0.74 10.81
CA GLN A 131 -0.75 1.98 10.17
C GLN A 131 0.16 2.40 9.02
N ILE A 132 -0.43 3.06 8.02
CA ILE A 132 0.27 3.81 6.98
C ILE A 132 -0.32 5.22 6.94
N LYS A 133 0.54 6.23 7.01
CA LYS A 133 0.18 7.65 6.99
C LYS A 133 0.90 8.35 5.86
N TYR A 134 0.18 9.16 5.09
CA TYR A 134 0.77 9.98 4.03
C TYR A 134 -0.14 11.16 3.69
N ILE A 135 0.41 12.11 2.93
CA ILE A 135 -0.33 13.17 2.28
C ILE A 135 -0.41 12.81 0.80
N ASP A 136 -1.61 12.76 0.22
CA ASP A 136 -1.78 12.45 -1.21
C ASP A 136 -1.40 13.65 -2.10
N ASP A 137 -1.41 13.45 -3.42
CA ASP A 137 -1.03 14.49 -4.40
C ASP A 137 -1.96 15.72 -4.39
N LEU A 138 -3.15 15.60 -3.79
CA LEU A 138 -4.11 16.68 -3.62
C LEU A 138 -3.97 17.38 -2.24
N GLY A 139 -2.98 16.97 -1.44
CA GLY A 139 -2.73 17.51 -0.11
C GLY A 139 -3.60 16.88 0.99
N ASN A 140 -4.44 15.89 0.69
CA ASN A 140 -5.30 15.28 1.69
C ASN A 140 -4.50 14.40 2.63
N SER A 141 -4.82 14.45 3.92
CA SER A 141 -4.21 13.55 4.91
C SER A 141 -4.88 12.19 4.87
N VAL A 142 -4.10 11.15 4.64
CA VAL A 142 -4.59 9.77 4.59
C VAL A 142 -4.00 8.96 5.74
N LEU A 143 -4.88 8.31 6.51
CA LEU A 143 -4.54 7.33 7.54
C LEU A 143 -5.18 5.99 7.17
N LEU A 144 -4.36 4.99 6.92
CA LEU A 144 -4.80 3.60 6.76
C LEU A 144 -4.42 2.81 8.02
N THR A 145 -5.39 2.14 8.64
CA THR A 145 -5.21 1.30 9.83
C THR A 145 -5.62 -0.13 9.51
N PHE A 146 -4.82 -1.11 9.96
CA PHE A 146 -5.05 -2.53 9.72
C PHE A 146 -5.43 -3.28 11.01
N GLU A 147 -6.40 -4.16 10.88
CA GLU A 147 -6.95 -4.99 11.96
C GLU A 147 -7.06 -6.46 11.52
N LYS A 148 -7.14 -7.36 12.51
CA LYS A 148 -7.28 -8.82 12.31
C LYS A 148 -6.26 -9.39 11.33
N ILE A 149 -5.02 -8.91 11.41
CA ILE A 149 -3.93 -9.27 10.51
C ILE A 149 -3.61 -10.75 10.65
N LYS A 150 -3.52 -11.43 9.50
CA LYS A 150 -3.07 -12.82 9.38
C LYS A 150 -1.97 -12.88 8.34
N THR A 151 -0.87 -13.57 8.67
CA THR A 151 0.29 -13.74 7.79
C THR A 151 0.49 -15.18 7.33
N LYS A 152 -0.55 -16.01 7.51
CA LYS A 152 -0.56 -17.41 7.07
C LYS A 152 -0.84 -17.50 5.56
N LEU A 153 -0.64 -18.69 5.00
CA LEU A 153 -0.98 -19.00 3.62
C LEU A 153 -2.45 -18.63 3.33
N ILE A 154 -2.63 -17.78 2.35
CA ILE A 154 -3.91 -17.32 1.81
C ILE A 154 -4.30 -18.29 0.70
N ASP A 155 -5.57 -18.74 0.70
CA ASP A 155 -6.12 -19.47 -0.44
C ASP A 155 -6.02 -18.60 -1.71
N PRO A 156 -5.37 -19.07 -2.79
CA PRO A 156 -5.19 -18.29 -4.02
C PRO A 156 -6.49 -17.72 -4.60
N SER A 157 -7.63 -18.35 -4.32
CA SER A 157 -8.95 -17.84 -4.74
C SER A 157 -9.30 -16.47 -4.14
N PHE A 158 -8.77 -16.11 -2.96
CA PHE A 158 -8.99 -14.79 -2.38
C PHE A 158 -8.34 -13.66 -3.17
N LEU A 159 -7.27 -13.94 -3.92
CA LEU A 159 -6.59 -12.96 -4.79
C LEU A 159 -7.19 -12.91 -6.20
N LYS A 160 -8.07 -13.85 -6.55
CA LYS A 160 -8.74 -13.86 -7.86
C LYS A 160 -9.75 -12.73 -7.95
N CYS A 161 -9.74 -12.04 -9.09
CA CYS A 161 -10.74 -11.05 -9.44
C CYS A 161 -11.47 -11.50 -10.69
N THR A 162 -12.79 -11.53 -10.58
CA THR A 162 -13.71 -11.89 -11.65
C THR A 162 -14.46 -10.63 -12.00
N ILE A 163 -14.44 -10.27 -13.28
CA ILE A 163 -15.24 -9.17 -13.82
C ILE A 163 -16.50 -9.81 -14.39
N PRO A 164 -17.71 -9.39 -13.97
CA PRO A 164 -18.95 -9.85 -14.57
C PRO A 164 -18.99 -9.58 -16.08
N GLU A 165 -19.62 -10.46 -16.86
CA GLU A 165 -19.66 -10.38 -18.33
C GLU A 165 -20.47 -9.18 -18.83
N ASP A 166 -21.39 -8.69 -18.01
CA ASP A 166 -22.27 -7.55 -18.26
C ASP A 166 -21.63 -6.19 -17.93
N TYR A 167 -20.40 -6.17 -17.39
CA TYR A 167 -19.74 -4.91 -17.02
C TYR A 167 -19.05 -4.24 -18.22
N ASP A 168 -19.15 -2.92 -18.27
CA ASP A 168 -18.41 -2.09 -19.20
C ASP A 168 -16.91 -2.13 -18.89
N ILE A 169 -16.10 -2.45 -19.90
CA ILE A 169 -14.64 -2.49 -19.77
C ILE A 169 -14.03 -1.20 -20.28
N ILE A 170 -13.37 -0.46 -19.40
CA ILE A 170 -12.63 0.76 -19.74
C ILE A 170 -11.14 0.49 -19.78
N ASP A 171 -10.49 0.91 -20.86
CA ASP A 171 -9.04 0.92 -20.96
C ASP A 171 -8.46 2.24 -20.43
N GLY A 172 -7.94 2.21 -19.19
CA GLY A 172 -7.27 3.33 -18.54
C GLY A 172 -5.75 3.39 -18.81
N ARG A 173 -5.23 2.55 -19.71
CA ARG A 173 -3.80 2.46 -20.05
C ARG A 173 -3.40 3.45 -21.16
N TYR A 174 -3.72 4.73 -20.99
CA TYR A 174 -3.12 5.82 -21.78
C TYR A 174 -1.82 6.29 -21.13
#